data_AF-A0A2E3X108-F1
#
_entry.id   AF-A0A2E3X108-F1
#
_cell.length_a   1.000
_cell.length_b   1.000
_cell.length_c   1.000
_cell.angle_alpha   90.00
_cell.angle_beta   90.00
_cell.angle_gamma   90.00
#
_symmetry.space_group_name_H-M   'P 1'
#
loop_
_entity.id
_entity.type
_entity.pdbx_description
1 polymer ?
#
loop_
_entity_poly.entity_id
_entity_poly.type
_entity_poly.pdbx_seq_one_letter_code
_entity_poly.pdbx_strand_id
1 'polypeptide(L)'
;MDREPFLEVLGLKEVDRAGWKRSGLTNVESVAAHSWGVAFLAMQICPPELDRLKVIEMAVCHDVAEVRVGDITPHDGISSEEKVRVETEAMLSISKGFPRGERMLELYREYEAGETPEARFLKLCDKLDMAFQSYVYQSRTENSLLNFRKTANRLVVEYGYPDLLDGSSE
;
A
#
# COMPACT_ATOMS: atom_id res chain seq x y z
N MET A 1 13.13 26.00 1.96
CA MET A 1 12.59 24.68 1.63
C MET A 1 12.00 24.78 0.23
N ASP A 2 12.46 23.96 -0.69
CA ASP A 2 11.95 23.94 -2.07
C ASP A 2 10.58 23.24 -2.10
N ARG A 3 9.67 23.72 -2.95
CA ARG A 3 8.32 23.16 -3.09
C ARG A 3 8.28 21.98 -4.05
N GLU A 4 9.23 21.88 -4.98
CA GLU A 4 9.19 20.89 -6.06
C GLU A 4 9.16 19.44 -5.57
N PRO A 5 9.93 19.02 -4.55
CA PRO A 5 9.81 17.67 -3.99
C PRO A 5 8.40 17.35 -3.45
N PHE A 6 7.73 18.34 -2.84
CA PHE A 6 6.36 18.17 -2.35
C PHE A 6 5.37 18.00 -3.50
N LEU A 7 5.50 18.81 -4.56
CA LEU A 7 4.65 18.69 -5.74
C LEU A 7 4.83 17.32 -6.41
N GLU A 8 6.06 16.84 -6.49
CA GLU A 8 6.38 15.51 -6.99
C GLU A 8 5.67 14.43 -6.16
N VAL A 9 5.92 14.32 -4.86
CA VAL A 9 5.31 13.26 -4.02
C VAL A 9 3.79 13.35 -3.99
N LEU A 10 3.22 14.56 -3.96
CA LEU A 10 1.76 14.75 -4.04
C LEU A 10 1.17 14.32 -5.39
N GLY A 11 2.00 14.10 -6.41
CA GLY A 11 1.63 13.50 -7.69
C GLY A 11 1.09 12.06 -7.57
N LEU A 12 1.30 11.37 -6.43
CA LEU A 12 0.65 10.08 -6.13
C LEU A 12 -0.88 10.12 -6.26
N LYS A 13 -1.49 11.31 -6.13
CA LYS A 13 -2.93 11.52 -6.34
C LYS A 13 -3.39 11.20 -7.77
N GLU A 14 -2.47 11.28 -8.73
CA GLU A 14 -2.70 11.06 -10.16
C GLU A 14 -2.17 9.68 -10.63
N VAL A 15 -1.56 8.89 -9.73
CA VAL A 15 -1.11 7.53 -10.05
C VAL A 15 -2.25 6.57 -9.74
N ASP A 16 -2.92 6.06 -10.77
CA ASP A 16 -3.94 5.02 -10.59
C ASP A 16 -3.34 3.70 -10.10
N ARG A 17 -4.10 2.97 -9.28
CA ARG A 17 -3.79 1.57 -8.94
C ARG A 17 -3.98 0.67 -10.17
N ALA A 18 -2.88 0.24 -10.77
CA ALA A 18 -2.80 -0.50 -12.02
C ALA A 18 -3.48 -1.89 -11.95
N GLY A 19 -3.49 -2.52 -10.77
CA GLY A 19 -4.20 -3.79 -10.55
C GLY A 19 -5.69 -3.72 -10.92
N TRP A 20 -6.37 -2.62 -10.57
CA TRP A 20 -7.77 -2.41 -10.92
C TRP A 20 -7.98 -2.17 -12.41
N LYS A 21 -7.10 -1.38 -13.04
CA LYS A 21 -7.14 -1.12 -14.49
C LYS A 21 -7.01 -2.41 -15.31
N ARG A 22 -6.12 -3.31 -14.87
CA ARG A 22 -5.95 -4.64 -15.48
C ARG A 22 -7.18 -5.54 -15.34
N SER A 23 -8.04 -5.26 -14.36
CA SER A 23 -9.32 -5.95 -14.14
C SER A 23 -10.48 -5.32 -14.94
N GLY A 24 -10.18 -4.41 -15.87
CA GLY A 24 -11.15 -3.78 -16.78
C GLY A 24 -11.88 -2.57 -16.19
N LEU A 25 -11.44 -2.06 -15.05
CA LEU A 25 -12.00 -0.85 -14.43
C LEU A 25 -11.30 0.40 -14.97
N THR A 26 -12.05 1.49 -15.18
CA THR A 26 -11.53 2.74 -15.75
C THR A 26 -11.52 3.92 -14.78
N ASN A 27 -12.40 3.92 -13.78
CA ASN A 27 -12.43 4.92 -12.71
C ASN A 27 -12.07 4.23 -11.39
N VAL A 28 -10.78 4.25 -11.07
CA VAL A 28 -10.17 3.52 -9.96
C VAL A 28 -9.53 4.49 -8.98
N GLU A 29 -9.27 4.03 -7.77
CA GLU A 29 -8.54 4.80 -6.78
C GLU A 29 -7.10 5.08 -7.24
N SER A 30 -6.54 6.18 -6.73
CA SER A 30 -5.11 6.45 -6.86
C SER A 30 -4.32 5.81 -5.73
N VAL A 31 -3.01 5.69 -5.90
CA VAL A 31 -2.07 5.19 -4.89
C VAL A 31 -2.13 6.04 -3.61
N ALA A 32 -2.38 7.35 -3.73
CA ALA A 32 -2.60 8.21 -2.57
C ALA A 32 -3.89 7.86 -1.81
N ALA A 33 -4.97 7.49 -2.52
CA ALA A 33 -6.23 7.08 -1.89
C ALA A 33 -6.07 5.73 -1.18
N HIS A 34 -5.38 4.78 -1.81
CA HIS A 34 -4.97 3.51 -1.20
C HIS A 34 -4.15 3.76 0.09
N SER A 35 -3.09 4.57 0.00
CA SER A 35 -2.23 4.90 1.16
C SER A 35 -3.01 5.53 2.32
N TRP A 36 -4.02 6.37 2.03
CA TRP A 36 -4.92 6.90 3.05
C TRP A 36 -5.75 5.79 3.72
N GLY A 37 -6.30 4.86 2.94
CA GLY A 37 -7.07 3.73 3.46
C GLY A 37 -6.22 2.81 4.34
N VAL A 38 -5.00 2.51 3.91
CA VAL A 38 -4.01 1.75 4.71
C VAL A 38 -3.71 2.45 6.03
N ALA A 39 -3.44 3.77 6.01
CA ALA A 39 -3.18 4.54 7.22
C ALA A 39 -4.40 4.59 8.15
N PHE A 40 -5.62 4.69 7.59
CA PHE A 40 -6.86 4.64 8.35
C PHE A 40 -7.04 3.30 9.05
N LEU A 41 -6.84 2.19 8.34
CA LEU A 41 -6.89 0.84 8.93
C LEU A 41 -5.86 0.70 10.05
N ALA A 42 -4.60 1.07 9.80
CA ALA A 42 -3.55 1.07 10.81
C ALA A 42 -3.94 1.91 12.05
N MET A 43 -4.57 3.06 11.86
CA MET A 43 -5.05 3.88 12.99
C MET A 43 -6.12 3.16 13.83
N GLN A 44 -7.02 2.39 13.20
CA GLN A 44 -8.14 1.74 13.89
C GLN A 44 -7.78 0.40 14.53
N ILE A 45 -6.97 -0.43 13.86
CA ILE A 45 -6.79 -1.85 14.25
C ILE A 45 -5.37 -2.17 14.70
N CYS A 46 -4.49 -1.17 14.86
CA CYS A 46 -3.12 -1.40 15.36
C CYS A 46 -3.14 -1.97 16.80
N PRO A 47 -2.50 -3.13 17.03
CA PRO A 47 -2.39 -3.73 18.34
C PRO A 47 -1.68 -2.79 19.34
N PRO A 48 -2.08 -2.79 20.62
CA PRO A 48 -1.53 -1.89 21.64
C PRO A 48 -0.03 -2.07 21.92
N GLU A 49 0.54 -3.24 21.59
CA GLU A 49 1.95 -3.56 21.73
C GLU A 49 2.84 -2.98 20.61
N LEU A 50 2.26 -2.51 19.50
CA LEU A 50 3.00 -1.93 18.37
C LEU A 50 3.06 -0.40 18.47
N ASP A 51 4.11 0.19 17.90
CA ASP A 51 4.17 1.64 17.74
C ASP A 51 3.24 2.11 16.62
N ARG A 52 2.00 2.44 17.01
CA ARG A 52 0.97 2.93 16.08
C ARG A 52 1.41 4.17 15.29
N LEU A 53 2.15 5.10 15.89
CA LEU A 53 2.60 6.30 15.18
C LEU A 53 3.58 5.92 14.07
N LYS A 54 4.54 5.03 14.36
CA LYS A 54 5.46 4.49 13.38
C LYS A 54 4.74 3.75 12.25
N VAL A 55 3.73 2.92 12.56
CA VAL A 55 2.94 2.21 11.53
C VAL A 55 2.22 3.21 10.62
N ILE A 56 1.61 4.26 11.17
CA ILE A 56 0.93 5.30 10.37
C ILE A 56 1.94 6.08 9.53
N GLU A 57 3.09 6.48 10.08
CA GLU A 57 4.16 7.11 9.29
C GLU A 57 4.63 6.19 8.15
N MET A 58 4.79 4.89 8.42
CA MET A 58 5.18 3.88 7.43
C MET A 58 4.11 3.75 6.33
N ALA A 59 2.83 3.72 6.70
CA ALA A 59 1.70 3.68 5.76
C ALA A 59 1.72 4.85 4.77
N VAL A 60 2.03 6.06 5.24
CA VAL A 60 2.12 7.25 4.39
C VAL A 60 3.31 7.19 3.43
N CYS A 61 4.38 6.46 3.78
CA CYS A 61 5.61 6.43 3.01
C CYS A 61 5.75 5.22 2.06
N HIS A 62 5.00 4.15 2.28
CA HIS A 62 5.33 2.84 1.70
C HIS A 62 5.33 2.79 0.16
N ASP A 63 4.36 3.46 -0.48
CA ASP A 63 4.23 3.48 -1.95
C ASP A 63 4.73 4.81 -2.57
N VAL A 64 5.48 5.64 -1.84
CA VAL A 64 5.95 6.95 -2.37
C VAL A 64 6.81 6.81 -3.64
N ALA A 65 7.52 5.69 -3.78
CA ALA A 65 8.33 5.38 -4.95
C ALA A 65 7.52 5.37 -6.26
N GLU A 66 6.24 4.98 -6.18
CA GLU A 66 5.35 4.76 -7.32
C GLU A 66 5.06 6.06 -8.08
N VAL A 67 5.31 7.23 -7.47
CA VAL A 67 5.21 8.50 -8.19
C VAL A 67 6.20 8.63 -9.35
N ARG A 68 7.30 7.89 -9.30
CA ARG A 68 8.31 7.83 -10.37
C ARG A 68 8.23 6.55 -11.20
N VAL A 69 7.98 5.42 -10.55
CA VAL A 69 8.05 4.10 -11.21
C VAL A 69 6.69 3.55 -11.64
N GLY A 70 5.60 4.19 -11.22
CA GLY A 70 4.22 3.71 -11.36
C GLY A 70 3.88 2.59 -10.38
N ASP A 71 2.61 2.22 -10.31
CA ASP A 71 2.14 1.03 -9.58
C ASP A 71 2.51 -0.23 -10.39
N ILE A 72 3.69 -0.80 -10.11
CA ILE A 72 4.21 -1.99 -10.80
C ILE A 72 3.48 -3.24 -10.28
N THR A 73 2.82 -3.95 -11.20
CA THR A 73 2.08 -5.17 -10.91
C THR A 73 2.87 -6.43 -11.30
N PRO A 74 2.49 -7.63 -10.79
CA PRO A 74 3.09 -8.91 -11.23
C PRO A 74 2.95 -9.19 -12.73
N HIS A 75 2.09 -8.46 -13.45
CA HIS A 75 1.86 -8.62 -14.88
C HIS A 75 2.72 -7.70 -15.76
N ASP A 76 3.56 -6.85 -15.16
CA ASP A 76 4.45 -5.93 -15.89
C ASP A 76 5.74 -6.59 -16.38
N GLY A 77 5.97 -7.87 -16.06
CA GLY A 77 7.14 -8.61 -16.54
C GLY A 77 8.46 -8.21 -15.87
N ILE A 78 8.41 -7.40 -14.81
CA ILE A 78 9.53 -7.01 -13.98
C ILE A 78 9.67 -8.03 -12.83
N SER A 79 10.90 -8.47 -12.53
CA SER A 79 11.13 -9.39 -11.41
C SER A 79 10.93 -8.68 -10.07
N SER A 80 10.67 -9.43 -9.00
CA SER A 80 10.54 -8.84 -7.66
C SER A 80 11.80 -8.10 -7.23
N GLU A 81 12.98 -8.63 -7.58
CA GLU A 81 14.27 -7.99 -7.29
C GLU A 81 14.44 -6.68 -8.04
N GLU A 82 14.04 -6.63 -9.32
CA GLU A 82 14.13 -5.43 -10.12
C GLU A 82 13.13 -4.36 -9.65
N LYS A 83 11.91 -4.76 -9.29
CA LYS A 83 10.91 -3.86 -8.66
C LYS A 83 11.50 -3.19 -7.42
N VAL A 84 12.02 -3.99 -6.48
CA VAL A 84 12.64 -3.47 -5.25
C VAL A 84 13.82 -2.56 -5.57
N ARG A 85 14.63 -2.90 -6.57
CA ARG A 85 15.78 -2.08 -6.98
C ARG A 85 15.34 -0.69 -7.47
N VAL A 86 14.39 -0.63 -8.42
CA VAL A 86 13.96 0.66 -9.00
C VAL A 86 13.19 1.52 -8.00
N GLU A 87 12.39 0.91 -7.13
CA GLU A 87 11.67 1.63 -6.07
C GLU A 87 12.63 2.17 -5.01
N THR A 88 13.63 1.37 -4.61
CA THR A 88 14.65 1.81 -3.64
C THR A 88 15.49 2.96 -4.21
N GLU A 89 15.82 2.92 -5.49
CA GLU A 89 16.54 4.00 -6.17
C GLU A 89 15.69 5.29 -6.22
N ALA A 90 14.40 5.16 -6.54
CA ALA A 90 13.46 6.27 -6.50
C ALA A 90 13.36 6.87 -5.08
N MET A 91 13.16 6.04 -4.06
CA MET A 91 13.04 6.49 -2.67
C MET A 91 14.31 7.15 -2.14
N LEU A 92 15.49 6.62 -2.47
CA LEU A 92 16.78 7.23 -2.10
C LEU A 92 16.94 8.63 -2.72
N SER A 93 16.42 8.84 -3.92
CA SER A 93 16.50 10.12 -4.61
C SER A 93 15.45 11.11 -4.09
N ILE A 94 14.19 10.67 -3.95
CA ILE A 94 13.09 11.47 -3.40
C ILE A 94 13.41 11.94 -1.97
N SER A 95 13.95 11.06 -1.12
CA SER A 95 14.22 11.37 0.29
C SER A 95 15.16 12.55 0.48
N LYS A 96 16.14 12.76 -0.41
CA LYS A 96 17.07 13.89 -0.34
C LYS A 96 16.39 15.27 -0.43
N GLY A 97 15.16 15.32 -0.94
CA GLY A 97 14.37 16.54 -1.06
C GLY A 97 13.70 17.01 0.23
N PHE A 98 13.71 16.21 1.30
CA PHE A 98 12.91 16.48 2.51
C PHE A 98 13.74 16.52 3.80
N PRO A 99 13.37 17.38 4.77
CA PRO A 99 14.03 17.42 6.08
C PRO A 99 13.93 16.11 6.87
N ARG A 100 12.83 15.36 6.70
CA ARG A 100 12.63 14.02 7.30
C ARG A 100 12.89 12.89 6.29
N GLY A 101 13.69 13.17 5.26
CA GLY A 101 14.00 12.23 4.18
C GLY A 101 14.61 10.92 4.66
N GLU A 102 15.58 10.99 5.58
CA GLU A 102 16.21 9.79 6.16
C GLU A 102 15.18 8.89 6.83
N ARG A 103 14.30 9.46 7.66
CA ARG A 103 13.21 8.73 8.30
C ARG A 103 12.26 8.09 7.28
N MET A 104 11.91 8.80 6.21
CA MET A 104 11.06 8.27 5.14
C MET A 104 11.73 7.06 4.45
N LEU A 105 13.03 7.14 4.18
CA LEU A 105 13.79 6.04 3.58
C LEU A 105 13.94 4.84 4.53
N GLU A 106 14.13 5.08 5.83
CA GLU A 106 14.14 4.04 6.86
C GLU A 106 12.82 3.29 6.93
N LEU A 107 11.70 4.01 6.98
CA LEU A 107 10.35 3.43 7.04
C LEU A 107 10.05 2.60 5.79
N TYR A 108 10.38 3.12 4.61
CA TYR A 108 10.25 2.38 3.36
C TYR A 108 11.06 1.08 3.35
N ARG A 109 12.34 1.14 3.74
CA ARG A 109 13.20 -0.05 3.82
C ARG A 109 12.69 -1.07 4.82
N GLU A 110 12.18 -0.60 5.96
CA GLU A 110 11.62 -1.47 6.98
C GLU A 110 10.34 -2.18 6.48
N TYR A 111 9.45 -1.45 5.82
CA TYR A 111 8.27 -2.01 5.18
C TYR A 111 8.63 -3.07 4.13
N GLU A 112 9.60 -2.77 3.26
CA GLU A 112 10.03 -3.68 2.20
C GLU A 112 10.72 -4.93 2.72
N ALA A 113 11.50 -4.83 3.80
CA ALA A 113 12.07 -5.99 4.46
C ALA A 113 10.99 -6.90 5.07
N GLY A 114 9.92 -6.32 5.64
CA GLY A 114 8.81 -7.09 6.21
C GLY A 114 9.20 -7.92 7.45
N GLU A 115 10.29 -7.56 8.13
CA GLU A 115 10.87 -8.34 9.22
C GLU A 115 10.42 -7.87 10.61
N THR A 116 10.00 -6.61 10.75
CA THR A 116 9.54 -6.06 12.04
C THR A 116 8.07 -6.35 12.27
N PRO A 117 7.60 -6.42 13.54
CA PRO A 117 6.18 -6.51 13.85
C PRO A 117 5.35 -5.40 13.20
N GLU A 118 5.84 -4.15 13.20
CA GLU A 118 5.16 -3.03 12.56
C GLU A 118 5.06 -3.18 11.04
N ALA A 119 6.15 -3.59 10.37
CA ALA A 119 6.14 -3.79 8.92
C ALA A 119 5.21 -4.93 8.50
N ARG A 120 5.23 -6.06 9.22
CA ARG A 120 4.30 -7.18 8.95
C ARG A 120 2.85 -6.77 9.17
N PHE A 121 2.57 -6.02 10.23
CA PHE A 121 1.23 -5.51 10.50
C PHE A 121 0.78 -4.52 9.42
N LEU A 122 1.68 -3.66 8.92
CA LEU A 122 1.35 -2.77 7.81
C LEU A 122 1.07 -3.53 6.51
N LYS A 123 1.81 -4.61 6.21
CA LYS A 123 1.53 -5.48 5.05
C LYS A 123 0.13 -6.14 5.15
N LEU A 124 -0.36 -6.44 6.36
CA LEU A 124 -1.77 -6.82 6.55
C LEU A 124 -2.71 -5.67 6.17
N CYS A 125 -2.46 -4.45 6.67
CA CYS A 125 -3.31 -3.29 6.38
C CYS A 125 -3.36 -2.96 4.88
N ASP A 126 -2.22 -3.00 4.18
CA ASP A 126 -2.11 -2.87 2.72
C ASP A 126 -3.03 -3.88 2.00
N LYS A 127 -2.94 -5.16 2.39
CA LYS A 127 -3.77 -6.21 1.79
C LYS A 127 -5.24 -6.10 2.16
N LEU A 128 -5.57 -5.63 3.36
CA LEU A 128 -6.94 -5.39 3.81
C LEU A 128 -7.61 -4.28 3.01
N ASP A 129 -6.93 -3.14 2.83
CA ASP A 129 -7.45 -2.03 2.05
C ASP A 129 -7.82 -2.48 0.63
N MET A 130 -6.87 -3.16 -0.04
CA MET A 130 -7.09 -3.73 -1.36
C MET A 130 -8.24 -4.76 -1.38
N ALA A 131 -8.37 -5.59 -0.34
CA ALA A 131 -9.47 -6.54 -0.23
C ALA A 131 -10.82 -5.84 -0.06
N PHE A 132 -10.93 -4.83 0.81
CA PHE A 132 -12.15 -4.04 0.98
C PHE A 132 -12.53 -3.29 -0.30
N GLN A 133 -11.55 -2.69 -0.98
CA GLN A 133 -11.78 -2.01 -2.24
C GLN A 133 -12.31 -2.96 -3.33
N SER A 134 -11.89 -4.23 -3.31
CA SER A 134 -12.43 -5.26 -4.21
C SER A 134 -13.92 -5.57 -3.96
N TYR A 135 -14.42 -5.43 -2.73
CA TYR A 135 -15.86 -5.56 -2.45
C TYR A 135 -16.64 -4.39 -3.03
N VAL A 136 -16.12 -3.17 -2.87
CA VAL A 136 -16.72 -1.94 -3.41
C VAL A 136 -16.73 -1.92 -4.95
N TYR A 137 -15.72 -2.50 -5.59
CA TYR A 137 -15.60 -2.52 -7.05
C TYR A 137 -16.23 -3.73 -7.73
N GLN A 138 -16.57 -4.81 -7.02
CA GLN A 138 -17.09 -6.03 -7.66
C GLN A 138 -18.37 -5.77 -8.47
N SER A 139 -19.23 -4.83 -8.05
CA SER A 139 -20.45 -4.46 -8.78
C SER A 139 -20.19 -3.63 -10.04
N ARG A 140 -18.96 -3.15 -10.26
CA ARG A 140 -18.56 -2.29 -11.38
C ARG A 140 -17.93 -3.05 -12.54
N THR A 141 -17.74 -4.35 -12.40
CA THR A 141 -17.12 -5.21 -13.42
C THR A 141 -17.67 -6.63 -13.35
N GLU A 142 -17.78 -7.28 -14.50
CA GLU A 142 -18.12 -8.72 -14.58
C GLU A 142 -16.91 -9.60 -14.26
N ASN A 143 -15.70 -9.05 -14.29
CA ASN A 143 -14.49 -9.77 -13.92
C ASN A 143 -14.47 -10.08 -12.42
N SER A 144 -14.04 -11.29 -12.08
CA SER A 144 -13.87 -11.67 -10.67
C SER A 144 -12.70 -10.92 -10.05
N LEU A 145 -12.93 -10.26 -8.91
CA LEU A 145 -11.90 -9.60 -8.11
C LEU A 145 -11.44 -10.44 -6.91
N LEU A 146 -11.80 -11.73 -6.87
CA LEU A 146 -11.48 -12.62 -5.75
C LEU A 146 -9.98 -12.80 -5.52
N ASN A 147 -9.16 -12.65 -6.56
CA ASN A 147 -7.70 -12.69 -6.45
C ASN A 147 -7.15 -11.64 -5.49
N PHE A 148 -7.77 -10.47 -5.38
CA PHE A 148 -7.34 -9.38 -4.48
C PHE A 148 -7.61 -9.69 -3.00
N ARG A 149 -8.47 -10.67 -2.68
CA ARG A 149 -8.83 -11.05 -1.31
C ARG A 149 -7.98 -12.19 -0.76
N LYS A 150 -7.35 -12.99 -1.62
CA LYS A 150 -6.66 -14.23 -1.25
C LYS A 150 -5.62 -14.05 -0.15
N THR A 151 -4.73 -13.08 -0.32
CA THR A 151 -3.66 -12.82 0.66
C THR A 151 -4.22 -12.26 1.96
N ALA A 152 -5.20 -11.36 1.87
CA ALA A 152 -5.86 -10.78 3.03
C ALA A 152 -6.58 -11.85 3.87
N ASN A 153 -7.34 -12.77 3.24
CA ASN A 153 -8.01 -13.89 3.92
C ASN A 153 -7.04 -14.76 4.74
N ARG A 154 -5.82 -14.97 4.24
CA ARG A 154 -4.80 -15.70 4.99
C ARG A 154 -4.28 -14.88 6.18
N LEU A 155 -3.99 -13.59 5.98
CA LEU A 155 -3.40 -12.74 7.00
C LEU A 155 -4.39 -12.40 8.13
N VAL A 156 -5.67 -12.19 7.83
CA VAL A 156 -6.65 -11.88 8.87
C VAL A 156 -6.80 -13.00 9.90
N VAL A 157 -6.68 -14.27 9.47
CA VAL A 157 -6.70 -15.42 10.37
C VAL A 157 -5.47 -15.41 11.30
N GLU A 158 -4.29 -15.10 10.77
CA GLU A 158 -3.05 -15.00 11.55
C GLU A 158 -3.15 -13.92 12.64
N TYR A 159 -3.85 -12.82 12.36
CA TYR A 159 -4.02 -11.70 13.28
C TYR A 159 -5.32 -11.76 14.11
N GLY A 160 -6.03 -12.89 14.11
CA GLY A 160 -7.19 -13.12 14.98
C GLY A 160 -8.51 -12.49 14.52
N TYR A 161 -8.63 -12.17 13.23
CA TYR A 161 -9.82 -11.60 12.58
C TYR A 161 -10.41 -12.55 11.52
N PRO A 162 -10.69 -13.83 11.83
CA PRO A 162 -11.03 -14.84 10.80
C PRO A 162 -12.26 -14.45 9.97
N ASP A 163 -13.25 -13.80 10.58
CA ASP A 163 -14.52 -13.48 9.93
C ASP A 163 -14.52 -12.11 9.23
N LEU A 164 -13.42 -11.34 9.29
CA LEU A 164 -13.39 -9.95 8.82
C LEU A 164 -13.64 -9.81 7.32
N LEU A 165 -13.31 -10.84 6.55
CA LEU A 165 -13.49 -10.88 5.10
C LEU A 165 -14.50 -11.94 4.65
N ASP A 166 -14.99 -12.76 5.57
CA ASP A 166 -16.06 -13.70 5.30
C ASP A 166 -17.38 -12.92 5.35
N GLY A 167 -18.02 -12.79 4.18
CA GLY A 167 -19.29 -12.05 4.02
C GLY A 167 -20.50 -12.69 4.71
N SER A 168 -20.31 -13.37 5.84
CA SER A 168 -21.36 -13.95 6.67
C SER A 168 -21.63 -13.08 7.90
N SER A 169 -22.29 -11.95 7.66
CA SER A 169 -23.09 -11.27 8.67
C SER A 169 -24.29 -10.63 7.97
N GLU A 170 -25.40 -11.40 8.02
CA GLU A 170 -26.82 -11.09 7.72
C GLU A 170 -27.23 -10.54 6.34
#